data_AF-A0A4P7VRK6-F1
#
_entry.id   AF-A0A4P7VRK6-F1
#
_cell.length_a   1.000
_cell.length_b   1.000
_cell.length_c   1.000
_cell.angle_alpha   90.00
_cell.angle_beta   90.00
_cell.angle_gamma   90.00
#
_symmetry.space_group_name_H-M   'P 1'
#
loop_
_entity.id
_entity.type
_entity.pdbx_description
1 polymer ?
#
loop_
_entity_poly.entity_id
_entity_poly.type
_entity_poly.pdbx_seq_one_letter_code
_entity_poly.pdbx_strand_id
1 'polypeptide(L)'
;MKEENLQHLISRCEAFLRDSRYAAISIRNNVRRWNSGIAQYLKRKGLDDYSPPLGDEYLCSIQALGIYTEGTVNEYRRSVRMLNDMLLLGHIRRSSKVPVKYDFSGAIGMEMLKFIDSQRRLRRAEKTIAHHQRNLSYFLEYLVQGKSLTHPMKITEGDIVAYIEACSNKVSARYSIRMLMSFWYKHGVVANDFDEFFRAFKVRCKERIPSFYSSEDVVKIEESVNRNSALGKRDYAIILLASRLGLRASDISTLTFDEIDWESNLIRKKMVKTGNFIELPLLPEVGNAIIDYLKNGRPKSSAVNLFILHRPPYTSLTAYAVCSQINRLITLSGVNVTGKHHGLHSLRHSLASALLKQSTPIETISEVLGHQSCQSTMSYLSIDMESLRQCALEVPLVPDTFYNQKGGVFYERH
;
A
#
# COMPACT_ATOMS: atom_id res chain seq x y z
N MET A 1 13.90 30.48 -17.13
CA MET A 1 13.28 29.14 -17.10
C MET A 1 14.10 28.23 -17.99
N LYS A 2 14.08 26.90 -17.80
CA LYS A 2 14.80 25.99 -18.69
C LYS A 2 13.95 25.79 -19.94
N GLU A 3 14.49 26.11 -21.10
CA GLU A 3 13.82 26.04 -22.40
C GLU A 3 14.76 25.39 -23.41
N GLU A 4 14.20 24.68 -24.37
CA GLU A 4 14.97 23.94 -25.38
C GLU A 4 14.12 23.76 -26.64
N ASN A 5 14.78 23.78 -27.80
CA ASN A 5 14.13 23.52 -29.08
C ASN A 5 13.36 22.19 -29.02
N LEU A 6 12.06 22.23 -29.35
CA LEU A 6 11.19 21.07 -29.16
C LEU A 6 11.64 19.85 -29.96
N GLN A 7 12.16 20.03 -31.18
CA GLN A 7 12.60 18.90 -32.01
C GLN A 7 13.81 18.20 -31.41
N HIS A 8 14.78 18.96 -30.90
CA HIS A 8 15.92 18.40 -30.19
C HIS A 8 15.48 17.64 -28.92
N LEU A 9 14.53 18.19 -28.15
CA LEU A 9 13.97 17.55 -26.97
C LEU A 9 13.22 16.24 -27.31
N ILE A 10 12.48 16.21 -28.43
CA ILE A 10 11.81 15.00 -28.93
C ILE A 10 12.84 13.93 -29.28
N SER A 11 13.92 14.27 -29.98
CA SER A 11 14.97 13.31 -30.34
C SER A 11 15.62 12.70 -29.09
N ARG A 12 15.92 13.50 -28.06
CA ARG A 12 16.43 13.01 -26.77
C ARG A 12 15.44 12.08 -26.07
N CYS A 13 14.16 12.44 -26.06
CA CYS A 13 13.11 11.58 -25.53
C CYS A 13 13.03 10.24 -26.28
N GLU A 14 13.08 10.27 -27.61
CA GLU A 14 13.02 9.07 -28.44
C GLU A 14 14.21 8.14 -28.17
N ALA A 15 15.44 8.69 -28.15
CA ALA A 15 16.65 7.94 -27.83
C ALA A 15 16.52 7.26 -26.45
N PHE A 16 16.12 8.01 -25.42
CA PHE A 16 15.92 7.46 -24.08
C PHE A 16 14.88 6.33 -24.05
N LEU A 17 13.78 6.46 -24.80
CA LEU A 17 12.75 5.42 -24.86
C LEU A 17 13.25 4.15 -25.56
N ARG A 18 14.07 4.30 -26.61
CA ARG A 18 14.72 3.16 -27.29
C ARG A 18 15.69 2.46 -26.35
N ASP A 19 16.55 3.20 -25.65
CA ASP A 19 17.51 2.67 -24.69
C ASP A 19 16.79 1.98 -23.51
N SER A 20 15.66 2.54 -23.08
CA SER A 20 14.79 1.97 -22.05
C SER A 20 13.91 0.80 -22.53
N ARG A 21 14.10 0.33 -23.78
CA ARG A 21 13.40 -0.79 -24.42
C ARG A 21 11.88 -0.64 -24.45
N TYR A 22 11.39 0.57 -24.71
CA TYR A 22 9.96 0.77 -24.97
C TYR A 22 9.53 0.08 -26.28
N ALA A 23 8.29 -0.42 -26.33
CA ALA A 23 7.76 -1.02 -27.55
C ALA A 23 7.72 0.03 -28.69
N ALA A 24 8.09 -0.37 -29.92
CA ALA A 24 8.17 0.53 -31.07
C ALA A 24 6.85 1.30 -31.31
N ILE A 25 5.71 0.64 -31.11
CA ILE A 25 4.39 1.27 -31.20
C ILE A 25 4.18 2.36 -30.13
N SER A 26 4.68 2.13 -28.91
CA SER A 26 4.61 3.12 -27.82
C SER A 26 5.48 4.34 -28.13
N ILE A 27 6.67 4.13 -28.67
CA ILE A 27 7.57 5.21 -29.09
C ILE A 27 6.89 6.03 -30.19
N ARG A 28 6.42 5.36 -31.25
CA ARG A 28 5.70 5.99 -32.37
C ARG A 28 4.50 6.81 -31.89
N ASN A 29 3.70 6.27 -30.97
CA ASN A 29 2.52 6.98 -30.46
C ASN A 29 2.90 8.24 -29.64
N ASN A 30 3.99 8.21 -28.87
CA ASN A 30 4.46 9.41 -28.14
C ASN A 30 5.04 10.44 -29.11
N VAL A 31 5.89 10.03 -30.04
CA VAL A 31 6.45 10.92 -31.09
C VAL A 31 5.35 11.56 -31.93
N ARG A 32 4.32 10.79 -32.31
CA ARG A 32 3.14 11.31 -32.99
C ARG A 32 2.45 12.38 -32.15
N ARG A 33 2.16 12.12 -30.87
CA ARG A 33 1.51 13.11 -29.98
C ARG A 33 2.35 14.38 -29.80
N TRP A 34 3.68 14.28 -29.76
CA TRP A 34 4.53 15.46 -29.66
C TRP A 34 4.52 16.27 -30.97
N ASN A 35 4.67 15.61 -32.12
CA ASN A 35 4.71 16.30 -33.42
C ASN A 35 3.35 16.81 -33.90
N SER A 36 2.28 16.03 -33.75
CA SER A 36 0.94 16.44 -34.18
C SER A 36 0.18 17.24 -33.13
N GLY A 37 0.62 17.21 -31.87
CA GLY A 37 -0.02 17.90 -30.76
C GLY A 37 0.74 19.16 -30.38
N ILE A 38 1.70 19.01 -29.46
CA ILE A 38 2.36 20.17 -28.86
C ILE A 38 3.19 20.99 -29.85
N ALA A 39 3.83 20.37 -30.86
CA ALA A 39 4.56 21.11 -31.88
C ALA A 39 3.63 21.97 -32.75
N GLN A 40 2.43 21.47 -33.10
CA GLN A 40 1.44 22.28 -33.81
C GLN A 40 0.93 23.43 -32.95
N TYR A 41 0.75 23.20 -31.65
CA TYR A 41 0.35 24.23 -30.70
C TYR A 41 1.39 25.36 -30.61
N LEU A 42 2.67 25.02 -30.46
CA LEU A 42 3.76 26.02 -30.46
C LEU A 42 3.86 26.77 -31.78
N LYS A 43 3.73 26.07 -32.92
CA LYS A 43 3.75 26.70 -34.25
C LYS A 43 2.63 27.73 -34.43
N ARG A 44 1.42 27.47 -33.93
CA ARG A 44 0.31 28.43 -33.96
C ARG A 44 0.59 29.69 -33.14
N LYS A 45 1.46 29.60 -32.14
CA LYS A 45 1.95 30.71 -31.33
C LYS A 45 3.22 31.37 -31.87
N GLY A 46 3.80 30.86 -32.95
CA GLY A 46 5.08 31.33 -33.49
C GLY A 46 6.27 31.02 -32.59
N LEU A 47 6.21 29.93 -31.82
CA LEU A 47 7.27 29.49 -30.90
C LEU A 47 7.88 28.16 -31.39
N ASP A 48 9.19 28.00 -31.21
CA ASP A 48 9.93 26.77 -31.52
C ASP A 48 10.51 26.08 -30.27
N ASP A 49 10.71 26.86 -29.20
CA ASP A 49 11.23 26.36 -27.93
C ASP A 49 10.11 25.90 -27.01
N TYR A 50 10.36 24.79 -26.32
CA TYR A 50 9.46 24.21 -25.34
C TYR A 50 9.85 24.60 -23.92
N SER A 51 8.83 24.90 -23.11
CA SER A 51 8.96 25.11 -21.67
C SER A 51 7.82 24.42 -20.91
N PRO A 52 8.00 24.04 -19.63
CA PRO A 52 6.93 23.39 -18.85
C PRO A 52 5.60 24.17 -18.79
N PRO A 53 5.59 25.51 -18.61
CA PRO A 53 4.35 26.29 -18.64
C PRO A 53 3.59 26.18 -19.97
N LEU A 54 4.29 26.14 -21.11
CA LEU A 54 3.66 25.94 -22.42
C LEU A 54 3.05 24.53 -22.54
N GLY A 55 3.67 23.55 -21.89
CA GLY A 55 3.11 22.21 -21.74
C GLY A 55 1.78 22.20 -20.98
N ASP A 56 1.71 22.90 -19.86
CA ASP A 56 0.48 23.00 -19.06
C ASP A 56 -0.63 23.75 -19.80
N GLU A 57 -0.28 24.84 -20.50
CA GLU A 57 -1.23 25.59 -21.33
C GLU A 57 -1.80 24.74 -22.48
N TYR A 58 -0.93 23.96 -23.14
CA TYR A 58 -1.35 22.99 -24.14
C TYR A 58 -2.32 21.95 -23.56
N LEU A 59 -2.05 21.41 -22.37
CA LEU A 59 -2.97 20.46 -21.71
C LEU A 59 -4.32 21.09 -21.37
N CYS A 60 -4.34 22.33 -20.88
CA CYS A 60 -5.57 23.08 -20.66
C CYS A 60 -6.36 23.25 -21.97
N SER A 61 -5.69 23.55 -23.09
CA SER A 61 -6.35 23.64 -24.40
C SER A 61 -6.98 22.32 -24.85
N ILE A 62 -6.30 21.19 -24.63
CA ILE A 62 -6.83 19.85 -24.95
C ILE A 62 -8.04 19.51 -24.09
N GLN A 63 -8.00 19.87 -22.80
CA GLN A 63 -9.12 19.62 -21.89
C GLN A 63 -10.33 20.52 -22.21
N ALA A 64 -10.10 21.76 -22.62
CA ALA A 64 -11.15 22.71 -23.01
C ALA A 64 -11.90 22.30 -24.27
N LEU A 65 -11.29 21.52 -25.18
CA LEU A 65 -11.97 21.01 -26.38
C LEU A 65 -13.14 20.07 -26.06
N GLY A 66 -13.12 19.37 -24.91
CA GLY A 66 -14.21 18.47 -24.49
C GLY A 66 -14.45 17.24 -25.37
N ILE A 67 -13.69 17.05 -26.45
CA ILE A 67 -13.87 15.97 -27.45
C ILE A 67 -13.15 14.66 -27.09
N TYR A 68 -12.26 14.67 -26.10
CA TYR A 68 -11.42 13.51 -25.75
C TYR A 68 -11.91 12.80 -24.50
N THR A 69 -11.85 11.47 -24.51
CA THR A 69 -12.08 10.67 -23.30
C THR A 69 -11.03 10.95 -22.23
N GLU A 70 -11.38 10.76 -20.95
CA GLU A 70 -10.47 10.96 -19.83
C GLU A 70 -9.19 10.10 -19.97
N GLY A 71 -9.32 8.89 -20.52
CA GLY A 71 -8.18 8.03 -20.85
C GLY A 71 -7.22 8.70 -21.85
N THR A 72 -7.76 9.29 -22.92
CA THR A 72 -6.96 9.99 -23.94
C THR A 72 -6.29 11.25 -23.38
N VAL A 73 -7.01 12.03 -22.56
CA VAL A 73 -6.45 13.20 -21.86
C VAL A 73 -5.28 12.79 -20.95
N ASN A 74 -5.42 11.66 -20.25
CA ASN A 74 -4.33 11.11 -19.42
C ASN A 74 -3.10 10.70 -20.25
N GLU A 75 -3.28 10.23 -21.49
CA GLU A 75 -2.16 9.96 -22.40
C GLU A 75 -1.43 11.23 -22.82
N TYR A 76 -2.15 12.31 -23.15
CA TYR A 76 -1.54 13.62 -23.44
C TYR A 76 -0.79 14.18 -22.22
N ARG A 77 -1.40 14.13 -21.03
CA ARG A 77 -0.76 14.55 -19.76
C ARG A 77 0.54 13.78 -19.52
N ARG A 78 0.52 12.46 -19.77
CA ARG A 78 1.74 11.64 -19.70
C ARG A 78 2.78 12.06 -20.73
N SER A 79 2.37 12.33 -21.97
CA SER A 79 3.26 12.74 -23.08
C SER A 79 3.97 14.06 -22.77
N VAL A 80 3.24 15.06 -22.27
CA VAL A 80 3.81 16.36 -21.86
C VAL A 80 4.75 16.20 -20.68
N ARG A 81 4.37 15.38 -19.70
CA ARG A 81 5.24 15.06 -18.56
C ARG A 81 6.57 14.43 -18.98
N MET A 82 6.58 13.60 -20.03
CA MET A 82 7.80 13.00 -20.55
C MET A 82 8.77 14.05 -21.11
N LEU A 83 8.26 15.07 -21.80
CA LEU A 83 9.05 16.22 -22.26
C LEU A 83 9.60 17.01 -21.06
N ASN A 84 8.76 17.32 -20.07
CA ASN A 84 9.17 17.99 -18.84
C ASN A 84 10.28 17.24 -18.10
N ASP A 85 10.13 15.92 -17.94
CA ASP A 85 11.13 15.08 -17.28
C ASP A 85 12.46 15.09 -18.04
N MET A 86 12.43 14.95 -19.37
CA MET A 86 13.65 14.97 -20.18
C MET A 86 14.35 16.35 -20.14
N LEU A 87 13.58 17.43 -20.22
CA LEU A 87 14.10 18.80 -20.17
C LEU A 87 14.73 19.11 -18.81
N LEU A 88 14.01 18.83 -17.73
CA LEU A 88 14.41 19.21 -16.38
C LEU A 88 15.44 18.24 -15.77
N LEU A 89 15.27 16.93 -15.98
CA LEU A 89 16.02 15.88 -15.28
C LEU A 89 16.99 15.10 -16.17
N GLY A 90 16.91 15.27 -17.50
CA GLY A 90 17.73 14.51 -18.45
C GLY A 90 17.32 13.04 -18.63
N HIS A 91 16.24 12.58 -17.98
CA HIS A 91 15.71 11.23 -18.08
C HIS A 91 14.20 11.23 -17.83
N ILE A 92 13.47 10.21 -18.29
CA ILE A 92 12.01 10.15 -18.14
C ILE A 92 11.64 9.34 -16.89
N ARG A 93 10.85 9.94 -15.97
CA ARG A 93 10.46 9.25 -14.72
C ARG A 93 9.38 8.21 -14.97
N ARG A 94 9.56 7.05 -14.32
CA ARG A 94 8.58 5.93 -14.31
C ARG A 94 7.24 6.33 -13.66
N SER A 95 7.30 7.14 -12.60
CA SER A 95 6.15 7.67 -11.88
C SER A 95 6.48 9.07 -11.42
N SER A 96 5.65 10.04 -11.77
CA SER A 96 5.64 11.34 -11.10
C SER A 96 4.51 11.28 -10.09
N LYS A 97 4.82 10.86 -8.87
CA LYS A 97 3.99 11.23 -7.73
C LYS A 97 4.47 12.61 -7.33
N VAL A 98 3.67 13.64 -7.57
CA VAL A 98 3.91 14.92 -6.93
C VAL A 98 3.69 14.66 -5.43
N PRO A 99 4.72 14.79 -4.58
CA PRO A 99 4.52 14.63 -3.16
C PRO A 99 3.49 15.67 -2.72
N VAL A 100 2.43 15.22 -2.04
CA VAL A 100 1.49 16.15 -1.43
C VAL A 100 2.28 16.91 -0.37
N LYS A 101 2.47 18.21 -0.59
CA LYS A 101 3.02 19.10 0.42
C LYS A 101 1.88 19.52 1.33
N TYR A 102 2.06 19.24 2.61
CA TYR A 102 1.13 19.67 3.65
C TYR A 102 1.66 20.98 4.21
N ASP A 103 0.81 22.01 4.23
CA ASP A 103 1.16 23.27 4.86
C ASP A 103 1.02 23.14 6.38
N PHE A 104 2.07 23.52 7.10
CA PHE A 104 2.16 23.52 8.55
C PHE A 104 2.49 24.94 9.04
N SER A 105 1.83 25.93 8.45
CA SER A 105 1.95 27.32 8.84
C SER A 105 1.29 27.59 10.21
N GLY A 106 1.70 28.70 10.84
CA GLY A 106 1.21 29.13 12.15
C GLY A 106 1.87 28.44 13.34
N ALA A 107 1.60 28.93 14.55
CA ALA A 107 2.28 28.47 15.77
C ALA A 107 2.03 26.98 16.05
N ILE A 108 0.80 26.50 15.86
CA ILE A 108 0.46 25.07 16.01
C ILE A 108 1.21 24.21 14.99
N GLY A 109 1.22 24.64 13.71
CA GLY A 109 1.88 23.92 12.64
C GLY A 109 3.39 23.77 12.87
N MET A 110 4.05 24.84 13.34
CA MET A 110 5.47 24.81 13.70
C MET A 110 5.78 23.79 14.80
N GLU A 111 4.94 23.68 15.83
CA GLU A 111 5.11 22.66 16.87
C GLU A 111 4.84 21.23 16.36
N MET A 112 3.94 21.05 15.38
CA MET A 112 3.74 19.75 14.72
C MET A 112 4.95 19.36 13.87
N LEU A 113 5.62 20.32 13.21
CA LEU A 113 6.84 20.05 12.45
C LEU A 113 7.96 19.54 13.34
N LYS A 114 8.13 20.08 14.56
CA LYS A 114 9.10 19.58 15.53
C LYS A 114 8.86 18.10 15.88
N PHE A 115 7.60 17.69 16.02
CA PHE A 115 7.23 16.28 16.21
C PHE A 115 7.57 15.44 14.98
N ILE A 116 7.24 15.92 13.77
CA ILE A 116 7.56 15.21 12.52
C ILE A 116 9.08 15.00 12.38
N ASP A 117 9.88 16.02 12.70
CA ASP A 117 11.34 15.94 12.70
C ASP A 117 11.88 15.03 13.79
N SER A 118 11.22 14.97 14.96
CA SER A 118 11.58 13.99 15.99
C SER A 118 11.38 12.56 15.48
N GLN A 119 10.31 12.28 14.73
CA GLN A 119 10.09 10.96 14.14
C GLN A 119 11.16 10.62 13.09
N ARG A 120 11.63 11.60 12.31
CA ARG A 120 12.77 11.44 11.39
C ARG A 120 14.07 11.11 12.13
N ARG A 121 14.38 11.84 13.21
CA ARG A 121 15.56 11.58 14.05
C ARG A 121 15.56 10.17 14.65
N LEU A 122 14.37 9.66 15.00
CA LEU A 122 14.18 8.27 15.45
C LEU A 122 14.26 7.23 14.32
N ARG A 123 14.65 7.63 13.10
CA ARG A 123 14.78 6.76 11.92
C ARG A 123 13.50 5.96 11.63
N ARG A 124 12.33 6.55 11.90
CA ARG A 124 11.04 5.95 11.52
C ARG A 124 10.94 5.87 10.00
N ALA A 125 10.25 4.85 9.49
CA ALA A 125 10.08 4.67 8.06
C ALA A 125 9.35 5.87 7.43
N GLU A 126 9.78 6.29 6.23
CA GLU A 126 9.19 7.42 5.48
C GLU A 126 7.67 7.30 5.31
N LYS A 127 7.16 6.09 5.10
CA LYS A 127 5.70 5.84 5.03
C LYS A 127 4.96 6.24 6.31
N THR A 128 5.59 6.06 7.48
CA THR A 128 5.03 6.40 8.79
C THR A 128 5.09 7.90 9.01
N ILE A 129 6.18 8.54 8.59
CA ILE A 129 6.32 10.00 8.62
C ILE A 129 5.24 10.65 7.74
N ALA A 130 5.10 10.19 6.49
CA ALA A 130 4.06 10.67 5.58
C ALA A 130 2.64 10.44 6.10
N HIS A 131 2.44 9.36 6.86
CA HIS A 131 1.17 9.08 7.53
C HIS A 131 0.86 10.11 8.63
N HIS A 132 1.84 10.41 9.50
CA HIS A 132 1.70 11.47 10.49
C HIS A 132 1.47 12.83 9.84
N GLN A 133 2.27 13.20 8.83
CA GLN A 133 2.11 14.48 8.12
C GLN A 133 0.69 14.65 7.58
N ARG A 134 0.12 13.63 6.95
CA ARG A 134 -1.26 13.68 6.45
C ARG A 134 -2.30 13.83 7.55
N ASN A 135 -2.24 13.00 8.59
CA ASN A 135 -3.24 13.07 9.66
C ASN A 135 -3.14 14.39 10.42
N LEU A 136 -1.92 14.87 10.67
CA LEU A 136 -1.69 16.10 11.41
C LEU A 136 -2.03 17.35 10.59
N SER A 137 -1.88 17.33 9.26
CA SER A 137 -2.32 18.45 8.43
C SER A 137 -3.83 18.63 8.49
N TYR A 138 -4.59 17.54 8.41
CA TYR A 138 -6.05 17.61 8.53
C TYR A 138 -6.49 18.02 9.94
N PHE A 139 -5.74 17.63 10.96
CA PHE A 139 -6.00 18.08 12.32
C PHE A 139 -5.69 19.57 12.49
N LEU A 140 -4.59 20.05 11.93
CA LEU A 140 -4.24 21.47 11.93
C LEU A 140 -5.30 22.32 11.23
N GLU A 141 -5.75 21.88 10.06
CA GLU A 141 -6.83 22.53 9.31
C GLU A 141 -8.11 22.62 10.14
N TYR A 142 -8.50 21.53 10.80
CA TYR A 142 -9.64 21.53 11.72
C TYR A 142 -9.48 22.53 12.88
N LEU A 143 -8.31 22.56 13.53
CA LEU A 143 -8.06 23.46 14.66
C LEU A 143 -8.08 24.93 14.24
N VAL A 144 -7.43 25.27 13.12
CA VAL A 144 -7.28 26.66 12.67
C VAL A 144 -8.53 27.16 11.96
N GLN A 145 -9.05 26.42 10.99
CA GLN A 145 -10.20 26.87 10.18
C GLN A 145 -11.54 26.53 10.84
N GLY A 146 -11.62 25.37 11.50
CA GLY A 146 -12.86 24.92 12.14
C GLY A 146 -13.11 25.51 13.53
N LYS A 147 -12.03 25.75 14.30
CA LYS A 147 -12.12 26.22 15.70
C LYS A 147 -11.42 27.56 15.95
N SER A 148 -10.76 28.15 14.95
CA SER A 148 -10.02 29.41 15.09
C SER A 148 -8.96 29.39 16.20
N LEU A 149 -8.39 28.21 16.48
CA LEU A 149 -7.34 28.05 17.49
C LEU A 149 -5.97 28.42 16.91
N THR A 150 -5.26 29.28 17.63
CA THR A 150 -3.94 29.79 17.21
C THR A 150 -2.78 29.27 18.06
N HIS A 151 -3.05 28.64 19.21
CA HIS A 151 -2.02 28.19 20.15
C HIS A 151 -2.28 26.76 20.67
N PRO A 152 -1.26 25.88 20.75
CA PRO A 152 -1.44 24.49 21.21
C PRO A 152 -2.06 24.35 22.60
N MET A 153 -1.73 25.24 23.53
CA MET A 153 -2.26 25.21 24.91
C MET A 153 -3.77 25.38 25.01
N LYS A 154 -4.44 25.89 23.96
CA LYS A 154 -5.90 26.06 23.94
C LYS A 154 -6.64 24.80 23.49
N ILE A 155 -5.92 23.75 23.05
CA ILE A 155 -6.54 22.51 22.58
C ILE A 155 -7.11 21.76 23.78
N THR A 156 -8.40 21.44 23.71
CA THR A 156 -9.11 20.71 24.76
C THR A 156 -9.35 19.24 24.36
N GLU A 157 -9.72 18.41 25.33
CA GLU A 157 -10.16 17.04 25.07
C GLU A 157 -11.40 17.00 24.15
N GLY A 158 -12.32 17.95 24.32
CA GLY A 158 -13.53 18.07 23.49
C GLY A 158 -13.21 18.31 22.01
N ASP A 159 -12.19 19.12 21.72
CA ASP A 159 -11.74 19.36 20.34
C ASP A 159 -11.17 18.08 19.70
N ILE A 160 -10.42 17.30 20.48
CA ILE A 160 -9.83 16.03 20.03
C ILE A 160 -10.93 15.01 19.75
N VAL A 161 -11.92 14.87 20.64
CA VAL A 161 -13.06 13.95 20.45
C VAL A 161 -13.84 14.34 19.20
N ALA A 162 -14.26 15.61 19.10
CA ALA A 162 -15.06 16.09 17.98
C ALA A 162 -14.35 15.88 16.63
N TYR A 163 -13.04 16.14 16.56
CA TYR A 163 -12.26 15.87 15.37
C TYR A 163 -12.20 14.38 15.02
N ILE A 164 -11.85 13.52 15.99
CA ILE A 164 -11.72 12.08 15.76
C ILE A 164 -13.06 11.47 15.33
N GLU A 165 -14.19 11.97 15.84
CA GLU A 165 -15.51 11.50 15.46
C GLU A 165 -15.91 11.87 14.03
N ALA A 166 -15.49 13.04 13.55
CA ALA A 166 -15.68 13.50 12.19
C ALA A 166 -14.75 12.79 11.17
N CYS A 167 -13.68 12.14 11.63
CA CYS A 167 -12.75 11.44 10.76
C CYS A 167 -13.33 10.15 10.18
N SER A 168 -13.06 9.90 8.89
CA SER A 168 -13.38 8.63 8.23
C SER A 168 -12.55 7.47 8.80
N ASN A 169 -11.27 7.68 9.10
CA ASN A 169 -10.39 6.70 9.75
C ASN A 169 -10.01 7.14 11.17
N LYS A 170 -10.94 6.92 12.09
CA LYS A 170 -10.84 7.28 13.51
C LYS A 170 -9.61 6.68 14.20
N VAL A 171 -9.25 5.44 13.86
CA VAL A 171 -8.11 4.71 14.46
C VAL A 171 -6.79 5.37 14.07
N SER A 172 -6.62 5.70 12.79
CA SER A 172 -5.43 6.40 12.25
C SER A 172 -5.26 7.78 12.86
N ALA A 173 -6.34 8.57 12.87
CA ALA A 173 -6.35 9.92 13.43
C ALA A 173 -5.96 9.89 14.91
N ARG A 174 -6.65 9.05 15.70
CA ARG A 174 -6.37 8.84 17.12
C ARG A 174 -4.90 8.50 17.38
N TYR A 175 -4.33 7.55 16.64
CA TYR A 175 -2.93 7.14 16.84
C TYR A 175 -1.97 8.31 16.64
N SER A 176 -2.15 9.08 15.55
CA SER A 176 -1.29 10.22 15.25
C SER A 176 -1.41 11.34 16.27
N ILE A 177 -2.64 11.64 16.72
CA ILE A 177 -2.89 12.69 17.72
C ILE A 177 -2.35 12.27 19.09
N ARG A 178 -2.56 11.02 19.53
CA ARG A 178 -1.98 10.54 20.80
C ARG A 178 -0.47 10.69 20.82
N MET A 179 0.20 10.29 19.74
CA MET A 179 1.66 10.42 19.62
C MET A 179 2.12 11.89 19.66
N LEU A 180 1.38 12.78 19.00
CA LEU A 180 1.64 14.22 19.03
C LEU A 180 1.46 14.80 20.44
N MET A 181 0.33 14.51 21.12
CA MET A 181 0.03 15.04 22.45
C MET A 181 1.04 14.55 23.49
N SER A 182 1.45 13.27 23.43
CA SER A 182 2.51 12.75 24.29
C SER A 182 3.85 13.45 24.04
N PHE A 183 4.17 13.76 22.77
CA PHE A 183 5.37 14.52 22.44
C PHE A 183 5.30 15.96 22.96
N TRP A 184 4.19 16.65 22.76
CA TRP A 184 3.99 18.02 23.21
C TRP A 184 4.02 18.16 24.73
N TYR A 185 3.42 17.22 25.46
CA TYR A 185 3.49 17.20 26.91
C TYR A 185 4.95 17.06 27.39
N LYS A 186 5.70 16.09 26.83
CA LYS A 186 7.12 15.88 27.16
C LYS A 186 8.02 17.09 26.88
N HIS A 187 7.63 17.96 25.95
CA HIS A 187 8.38 19.15 25.58
C HIS A 187 7.76 20.45 26.13
N GLY A 188 6.78 20.36 27.03
CA GLY A 188 6.15 21.52 27.69
C GLY A 188 5.31 22.40 26.76
N VAL A 189 4.89 21.91 25.59
CA VAL A 189 4.05 22.65 24.63
C VAL A 189 2.59 22.70 25.08
N VAL A 190 2.14 21.67 25.78
CA VAL A 190 0.82 21.60 26.43
C VAL A 190 1.01 21.31 27.91
N ALA A 191 0.15 21.87 28.76
CA ALA A 191 0.23 21.71 30.21
C ALA A 191 -0.29 20.35 30.70
N ASN A 192 -1.32 19.81 30.04
CA ASN A 192 -2.00 18.60 30.48
C ASN A 192 -1.42 17.35 29.81
N ASP A 193 -1.28 16.27 30.58
CA ASP A 193 -1.03 14.94 30.04
C ASP A 193 -2.34 14.33 29.54
N PHE A 194 -2.42 14.04 28.24
CA PHE A 194 -3.58 13.41 27.63
C PHE A 194 -3.53 11.87 27.69
N ASP A 195 -2.53 11.25 28.32
CA ASP A 195 -2.40 9.78 28.28
C ASP A 195 -3.58 9.08 28.96
N GLU A 196 -4.10 9.59 30.08
CA GLU A 196 -5.29 9.04 30.74
C GLU A 196 -6.53 9.16 29.86
N PHE A 197 -6.75 10.33 29.25
CA PHE A 197 -7.80 10.56 28.26
C PHE A 197 -7.71 9.53 27.11
N PHE A 198 -6.51 9.31 26.54
CA PHE A 198 -6.31 8.31 25.48
C PHE A 198 -6.30 6.85 25.98
N ARG A 199 -6.39 6.57 27.28
CA ARG A 199 -6.71 5.23 27.79
C ARG A 199 -8.22 5.03 27.92
N ALA A 200 -8.93 6.06 28.36
CA ALA A 200 -10.38 6.04 28.57
C ALA A 200 -11.18 6.15 27.27
N PHE A 201 -10.90 7.15 26.43
CA PHE A 201 -11.58 7.32 25.15
C PHE A 201 -11.22 6.14 24.24
N LYS A 202 -12.13 5.25 23.85
CA LYS A 202 -11.80 4.13 22.94
C LYS A 202 -12.53 4.30 21.61
N VAL A 203 -11.78 4.25 20.51
CA VAL A 203 -12.39 4.17 19.18
C VAL A 203 -12.78 2.72 18.95
N ARG A 204 -14.09 2.45 18.87
CA ARG A 204 -14.60 1.11 18.56
C ARG A 204 -14.15 0.72 17.16
N CYS A 205 -13.21 -0.21 17.07
CA CYS A 205 -12.94 -0.92 15.84
C CYS A 205 -14.00 -2.01 15.74
N LYS A 206 -14.72 -2.12 14.61
CA LYS A 206 -15.50 -3.34 14.36
C LYS A 206 -14.48 -4.49 14.39
N GLU A 207 -14.66 -5.46 15.29
CA GLU A 207 -13.87 -6.68 15.25
C GLU A 207 -14.07 -7.31 13.88
N ARG A 208 -12.97 -7.44 13.14
CA ARG A 208 -12.98 -8.02 11.81
C ARG A 208 -12.39 -9.40 11.97
N ILE A 209 -13.23 -10.42 11.77
CA ILE A 209 -12.74 -11.78 11.61
C ILE A 209 -11.72 -11.74 10.47
N PRO A 210 -10.48 -12.22 10.67
CA PRO A 210 -9.49 -12.27 9.62
C PRO A 210 -10.08 -12.94 8.39
N SER A 211 -9.88 -12.33 7.23
CA SER A 211 -10.41 -12.90 6.00
C SER A 211 -9.43 -13.94 5.48
N PHE A 212 -9.86 -15.19 5.40
CA PHE A 212 -9.08 -16.30 4.85
C PHE A 212 -9.91 -17.14 3.88
N TYR A 213 -9.21 -18.01 3.16
CA TYR A 213 -9.75 -18.96 2.19
C TYR A 213 -9.45 -20.37 2.67
N SER A 214 -10.33 -21.33 2.36
CA SER A 214 -10.05 -22.74 2.63
C SER A 214 -8.92 -23.23 1.72
N SER A 215 -8.35 -24.40 2.02
CA SER A 215 -7.30 -25.01 1.20
C SER A 215 -7.79 -25.23 -0.24
N GLU A 216 -9.04 -25.63 -0.42
CA GLU A 216 -9.67 -25.84 -1.73
C GLU A 216 -9.83 -24.52 -2.50
N ASP A 217 -10.23 -23.45 -1.82
CA ASP A 217 -10.31 -22.12 -2.43
C ASP A 217 -8.92 -21.61 -2.83
N VAL A 218 -7.89 -21.84 -2.01
CA VAL A 218 -6.50 -21.46 -2.35
C VAL A 218 -6.04 -22.19 -3.62
N VAL A 219 -6.28 -23.50 -3.71
CA VAL A 219 -5.96 -24.29 -4.91
C VAL A 219 -6.70 -23.74 -6.15
N LYS A 220 -7.99 -23.43 -6.05
CA LYS A 220 -8.75 -22.81 -7.15
C LYS A 220 -8.14 -21.49 -7.61
N ILE A 221 -7.68 -20.65 -6.68
CA ILE A 221 -7.03 -19.38 -7.03
C ILE A 221 -5.71 -19.65 -7.77
N GLU A 222 -4.89 -20.59 -7.29
CA GLU A 222 -3.63 -20.99 -7.93
C GLU A 222 -3.86 -21.55 -9.35
N GLU A 223 -4.89 -22.36 -9.54
CA GLU A 223 -5.25 -22.98 -10.82
C GLU A 223 -5.85 -22.01 -11.83
N SER A 224 -6.47 -20.92 -11.38
CA SER A 224 -7.05 -19.89 -12.26
C SER A 224 -6.02 -19.11 -13.09
N VAL A 225 -4.73 -19.24 -12.78
CA VAL A 225 -3.67 -18.47 -13.44
C VAL A 225 -3.36 -19.06 -14.83
N ASN A 226 -3.58 -18.27 -15.88
CA ASN A 226 -3.21 -18.65 -17.25
C ASN A 226 -1.69 -18.61 -17.47
N ARG A 227 -1.04 -19.77 -17.37
CA ARG A 227 0.42 -19.98 -17.50
C ARG A 227 0.96 -19.90 -18.94
N ASN A 228 0.09 -19.79 -19.96
CA ASN A 228 0.54 -19.69 -21.35
C ASN A 228 1.15 -18.33 -21.67
N SER A 229 0.78 -17.29 -20.92
CA SER A 229 1.32 -15.94 -21.10
C SER A 229 2.55 -15.69 -20.23
N ALA A 230 3.48 -14.86 -20.71
CA ALA A 230 4.64 -14.41 -19.93
C ALA A 230 4.24 -13.76 -18.60
N LEU A 231 3.17 -12.95 -18.61
CA LEU A 231 2.61 -12.32 -17.41
C LEU A 231 2.07 -13.38 -16.43
N GLY A 232 1.35 -14.38 -16.93
CA GLY A 232 0.77 -15.44 -16.11
C GLY A 232 1.81 -16.33 -15.45
N LYS A 233 2.93 -16.64 -16.12
CA LYS A 233 4.07 -17.34 -15.49
C LYS A 233 4.61 -16.58 -14.28
N ARG A 234 4.78 -15.26 -14.42
CA ARG A 234 5.18 -14.37 -13.32
C ARG A 234 4.16 -14.41 -12.18
N ASP A 235 2.90 -14.20 -12.52
CA ASP A 235 1.80 -14.08 -11.56
C ASP A 235 1.60 -15.42 -10.81
N TYR A 236 1.84 -16.56 -11.46
CA TYR A 236 1.82 -17.90 -10.86
C TYR A 236 2.93 -18.10 -9.82
N ALA A 237 4.17 -17.72 -10.15
CA ALA A 237 5.27 -17.78 -9.18
C ALA A 237 5.03 -16.84 -7.97
N ILE A 238 4.48 -15.64 -8.23
CA ILE A 238 4.12 -14.68 -7.17
C ILE A 238 3.04 -15.24 -6.24
N ILE A 239 2.00 -15.88 -6.77
CA ILE A 239 0.93 -16.41 -5.93
C ILE A 239 1.42 -17.57 -5.06
N LEU A 240 2.25 -18.48 -5.60
CA LEU A 240 2.81 -19.58 -4.80
C LEU A 240 3.70 -19.08 -3.65
N LEU A 241 4.53 -18.05 -3.88
CA LEU A 241 5.29 -17.41 -2.79
C LEU A 241 4.39 -16.81 -1.70
N ALA A 242 3.20 -16.33 -2.07
CA ALA A 242 2.24 -15.75 -1.14
C ALA A 242 1.39 -16.81 -0.41
N SER A 243 0.90 -17.84 -1.12
CA SER A 243 0.02 -18.87 -0.57
C SER A 243 0.78 -19.96 0.17
N ARG A 244 1.93 -20.41 -0.35
CA ARG A 244 2.71 -21.55 0.20
C ARG A 244 3.73 -21.13 1.25
N LEU A 245 4.36 -19.96 1.05
CA LEU A 245 5.40 -19.44 1.94
C LEU A 245 4.95 -18.21 2.75
N GLY A 246 3.74 -17.71 2.52
CA GLY A 246 3.17 -16.61 3.30
C GLY A 246 3.88 -15.27 3.14
N LEU A 247 4.77 -15.09 2.15
CA LEU A 247 5.58 -13.87 2.01
C LEU A 247 4.71 -12.63 1.77
N ARG A 248 5.09 -11.48 2.35
CA ARG A 248 4.34 -10.23 2.13
C ARG A 248 4.61 -9.68 0.73
N ALA A 249 3.66 -8.90 0.21
CA ALA A 249 3.80 -8.25 -1.11
C ALA A 249 5.10 -7.42 -1.23
N SER A 250 5.51 -6.75 -0.15
CA SER A 250 6.79 -6.01 -0.12
C SER A 250 7.98 -6.94 -0.25
N ASP A 251 7.95 -8.07 0.44
CA ASP A 251 9.06 -9.03 0.49
C ASP A 251 9.18 -9.74 -0.87
N ILE A 252 8.05 -10.17 -1.46
CA ILE A 252 8.00 -10.73 -2.83
C ILE A 252 8.47 -9.70 -3.86
N SER A 253 7.98 -8.45 -3.80
CA SER A 253 8.34 -7.43 -4.80
C SER A 253 9.82 -7.03 -4.79
N THR A 254 10.50 -7.27 -3.66
CA THR A 254 11.92 -6.92 -3.46
C THR A 254 12.83 -8.14 -3.45
N LEU A 255 12.29 -9.34 -3.67
CA LEU A 255 13.08 -10.57 -3.75
C LEU A 255 14.10 -10.46 -4.89
N THR A 256 15.35 -10.79 -4.61
CA THR A 256 16.48 -10.74 -5.55
C THR A 256 16.97 -12.14 -5.90
N PHE A 257 17.79 -12.26 -6.94
CA PHE A 257 18.38 -13.54 -7.34
C PHE A 257 19.28 -14.13 -6.26
N ASP A 258 20.07 -13.29 -5.58
CA ASP A 258 21.03 -13.71 -4.55
C ASP A 258 20.35 -14.19 -3.25
N GLU A 259 19.05 -13.92 -3.09
CA GLU A 259 18.25 -14.39 -1.95
C GLU A 259 17.69 -15.81 -2.18
N ILE A 260 17.97 -16.45 -3.33
CA ILE A 260 17.59 -17.84 -3.63
C ILE A 260 18.85 -18.72 -3.71
N ASP A 261 18.95 -19.66 -2.78
CA ASP A 261 20.00 -20.67 -2.71
C ASP A 261 19.46 -21.97 -3.34
N TRP A 262 19.79 -22.17 -4.62
CA TRP A 262 19.34 -23.33 -5.39
C TRP A 262 20.03 -24.63 -4.97
N GLU A 263 21.25 -24.57 -4.43
CA GLU A 263 22.01 -25.75 -4.00
C GLU A 263 21.43 -26.31 -2.70
N SER A 264 21.10 -25.41 -1.76
CA SER A 264 20.53 -25.79 -0.46
C SER A 264 19.00 -25.85 -0.44
N ASN A 265 18.33 -25.49 -1.54
CA ASN A 265 16.88 -25.33 -1.64
C ASN A 265 16.32 -24.37 -0.57
N LEU A 266 16.92 -23.19 -0.42
CA LEU A 266 16.52 -22.19 0.58
C LEU A 266 16.26 -20.82 -0.06
N ILE A 267 15.35 -20.07 0.55
CA ILE A 267 15.14 -18.64 0.31
C ILE A 267 15.58 -17.90 1.58
N ARG A 268 16.64 -17.09 1.47
CA ARG A 268 17.16 -16.28 2.58
C ARG A 268 16.76 -14.84 2.36
N LYS A 269 15.73 -14.37 3.06
CA LYS A 269 15.11 -13.06 2.81
C LYS A 269 15.28 -12.11 3.98
N LYS A 270 15.84 -10.93 3.73
CA LYS A 270 15.71 -9.79 4.66
C LYS A 270 14.33 -9.15 4.51
N MET A 271 13.52 -9.24 5.56
CA MET A 271 12.13 -8.80 5.55
C MET A 271 12.03 -7.26 5.57
N VAL A 272 11.23 -6.69 4.66
CA VAL A 272 11.15 -5.24 4.44
C VAL A 272 10.54 -4.51 5.64
N LYS A 273 9.54 -5.11 6.30
CA LYS A 273 8.82 -4.47 7.41
C LYS A 273 9.59 -4.55 8.73
N THR A 274 10.20 -5.69 9.02
CA THR A 274 10.82 -5.99 10.32
C THR A 274 12.33 -5.81 10.30
N GLY A 275 12.98 -5.93 9.14
CA GLY A 275 14.43 -5.88 9.00
C GLY A 275 15.15 -7.20 9.35
N ASN A 276 14.43 -8.20 9.84
CA ASN A 276 14.97 -9.51 10.22
C ASN A 276 15.26 -10.36 8.98
N PHE A 277 16.24 -11.25 9.08
CA PHE A 277 16.44 -12.32 8.12
C PHE A 277 15.53 -13.49 8.47
N ILE A 278 14.93 -14.09 7.44
CA ILE A 278 14.23 -15.36 7.54
C ILE A 278 14.83 -16.33 6.54
N GLU A 279 14.82 -17.60 6.89
CA GLU A 279 15.15 -18.71 5.99
C GLU A 279 13.88 -19.52 5.77
N LEU A 280 13.53 -19.73 4.50
CA LEU A 280 12.35 -20.49 4.10
C LEU A 280 12.75 -21.60 3.13
N PRO A 281 12.10 -22.77 3.15
CA PRO A 281 12.36 -23.80 2.16
C PRO A 281 11.92 -23.33 0.76
N LEU A 282 12.76 -23.59 -0.24
CA LEU A 282 12.39 -23.47 -1.65
C LEU A 282 11.64 -24.73 -2.07
N LEU A 283 10.31 -24.71 -1.88
CA LEU A 283 9.46 -25.83 -2.28
C LEU A 283 9.60 -26.12 -3.78
N PRO A 284 9.61 -27.41 -4.22
CA PRO A 284 9.79 -27.75 -5.64
C PRO A 284 8.80 -27.05 -6.57
N GLU A 285 7.53 -26.93 -6.17
CA GLU A 285 6.50 -26.23 -6.95
C GLU A 285 6.81 -24.73 -7.13
N VAL A 286 7.33 -24.09 -6.08
CA VAL A 286 7.75 -22.68 -6.09
C VAL A 286 8.98 -22.50 -6.97
N GLY A 287 10.00 -23.35 -6.78
CA GLY A 287 11.23 -23.32 -7.58
C GLY A 287 10.95 -23.51 -9.07
N ASN A 288 10.14 -24.51 -9.42
CA ASN A 288 9.74 -24.78 -10.81
C ASN A 288 8.98 -23.60 -11.43
N ALA A 289 8.05 -22.98 -10.70
CA ALA A 289 7.34 -21.80 -11.18
C ALA A 289 8.27 -20.60 -11.40
N ILE A 290 9.25 -20.41 -10.52
CA ILE A 290 10.28 -19.38 -10.68
C ILE A 290 11.12 -19.68 -11.92
N ILE A 291 11.61 -20.91 -12.10
CA ILE A 291 12.42 -21.29 -13.28
C ILE A 291 11.64 -21.06 -14.58
N ASP A 292 10.38 -21.49 -14.65
CA ASP A 292 9.54 -21.28 -15.85
C ASP A 292 9.35 -19.79 -16.15
N TYR A 293 9.10 -18.98 -15.11
CA TYR A 293 9.07 -17.52 -15.29
C TYR A 293 10.41 -16.98 -15.81
N LEU A 294 11.54 -17.36 -15.22
CA LEU A 294 12.85 -16.85 -15.61
C LEU A 294 13.24 -17.22 -17.04
N LYS A 295 12.96 -18.46 -17.46
CA LYS A 295 13.29 -18.95 -18.80
C LYS A 295 12.33 -18.46 -19.87
N ASN A 296 11.02 -18.46 -19.58
CA ASN A 296 9.97 -18.36 -20.60
C ASN A 296 9.07 -17.13 -20.46
N GLY A 297 9.20 -16.35 -19.39
CA GLY A 297 8.31 -15.21 -19.12
C GLY A 297 9.01 -13.88 -18.83
N ARG A 298 10.19 -13.88 -18.22
CA ARG A 298 10.84 -12.67 -17.72
C ARG A 298 11.44 -11.85 -18.88
N PRO A 299 11.02 -10.58 -19.06
CA PRO A 299 11.68 -9.71 -20.03
C PRO A 299 13.17 -9.53 -19.73
N LYS A 300 14.00 -9.38 -20.78
CA LYS A 300 15.43 -9.10 -20.62
C LYS A 300 15.61 -7.72 -19.96
N SER A 301 16.19 -7.71 -18.75
CA SER A 301 16.41 -6.52 -17.93
C SER A 301 17.65 -6.69 -17.05
N SER A 302 18.34 -5.58 -16.74
CA SER A 302 19.43 -5.49 -15.77
C SER A 302 18.96 -5.40 -14.32
N ALA A 303 17.65 -5.40 -14.05
CA ALA A 303 17.14 -5.38 -12.69
C ALA A 303 17.54 -6.65 -11.93
N VAL A 304 18.09 -6.46 -10.72
CA VAL A 304 18.50 -7.53 -9.79
C VAL A 304 17.32 -8.25 -9.12
N ASN A 305 16.13 -7.62 -9.16
CA ASN A 305 14.94 -8.23 -8.59
C ASN A 305 14.43 -9.37 -9.47
N LEU A 306 13.97 -10.43 -8.81
CA LEU A 306 13.39 -11.60 -9.43
C LEU A 306 12.20 -11.20 -10.32
N PHE A 307 11.24 -10.48 -9.73
CA PHE A 307 10.02 -10.04 -10.40
C PHE A 307 10.12 -8.61 -10.93
N ILE A 308 9.84 -8.46 -12.23
CA ILE A 308 9.86 -7.17 -12.93
C ILE A 308 8.56 -6.87 -13.67
N LEU A 309 8.35 -5.59 -13.98
CA LEU A 309 7.21 -5.19 -14.79
C LEU A 309 7.29 -5.84 -16.17
N HIS A 310 6.13 -6.23 -16.71
CA HIS A 310 6.00 -6.70 -18.10
C HIS A 310 5.67 -5.55 -19.06
N ARG A 311 5.90 -4.32 -18.60
CA ARG A 311 5.76 -3.11 -19.39
C ARG A 311 7.01 -2.25 -19.20
N PRO A 312 7.55 -1.66 -20.27
CA PRO A 312 8.67 -0.73 -20.18
C PRO A 312 8.36 0.47 -19.25
N PRO A 313 9.35 0.95 -18.46
CA PRO A 313 10.69 0.38 -18.34
C PRO A 313 10.65 -0.91 -17.49
N TYR A 314 11.31 -1.98 -17.96
CA TYR A 314 11.30 -3.33 -17.37
C TYR A 314 12.06 -3.37 -16.03
N THR A 315 11.48 -2.74 -15.02
CA THR A 315 12.05 -2.46 -13.70
C THR A 315 11.33 -3.26 -12.62
N SER A 316 11.86 -3.24 -11.40
CA SER A 316 11.33 -3.98 -10.25
C SER A 316 9.83 -3.77 -10.02
N LEU A 317 9.12 -4.81 -9.57
CA LEU A 317 7.73 -4.69 -9.13
C LEU A 317 7.63 -3.80 -7.89
N THR A 318 6.47 -3.17 -7.71
CA THR A 318 6.12 -2.54 -6.45
C THR A 318 5.23 -3.48 -5.64
N ALA A 319 5.27 -3.37 -4.32
CA ALA A 319 4.35 -4.11 -3.43
C ALA A 319 2.88 -3.89 -3.82
N TYR A 320 2.52 -2.67 -4.23
CA TYR A 320 1.17 -2.36 -4.72
C TYR A 320 0.82 -3.14 -5.98
N ALA A 321 1.75 -3.27 -6.93
CA ALA A 321 1.53 -4.07 -8.13
C ALA A 321 1.30 -5.54 -7.78
N VAL A 322 2.09 -6.11 -6.87
CA VAL A 322 1.89 -7.48 -6.37
C VAL A 322 0.49 -7.65 -5.74
N CYS A 323 0.10 -6.76 -4.82
CA CYS A 323 -1.22 -6.80 -4.21
C CYS A 323 -2.35 -6.69 -5.24
N SER A 324 -2.22 -5.77 -6.20
CA SER A 324 -3.21 -5.56 -7.25
C SER A 324 -3.35 -6.79 -8.16
N GLN A 325 -2.25 -7.46 -8.50
CA GLN A 325 -2.30 -8.70 -9.28
C GLN A 325 -2.97 -9.82 -8.51
N ILE A 326 -2.61 -10.04 -7.25
CA ILE A 326 -3.23 -11.09 -6.43
C ILE A 326 -4.73 -10.85 -6.26
N ASN A 327 -5.14 -9.60 -6.02
CA ASN A 327 -6.56 -9.26 -5.98
C ASN A 327 -7.27 -9.63 -7.28
N ARG A 328 -6.66 -9.31 -8.43
CA ARG A 328 -7.21 -9.65 -9.75
C ARG A 328 -7.34 -11.17 -9.92
N LEU A 329 -6.34 -11.95 -9.51
CA LEU A 329 -6.38 -13.41 -9.59
C LEU A 329 -7.49 -14.00 -8.71
N ILE A 330 -7.61 -13.52 -7.47
CA ILE A 330 -8.70 -13.94 -6.57
C ILE A 330 -10.06 -13.66 -7.22
N THR A 331 -10.27 -12.48 -7.79
CA THR A 331 -11.52 -12.15 -8.48
C THR A 331 -11.77 -13.07 -9.69
N LEU A 332 -10.74 -13.38 -10.48
CA LEU A 332 -10.86 -14.24 -11.66
C LEU A 332 -11.12 -15.71 -11.33
N SER A 333 -10.67 -16.17 -10.15
CA SER A 333 -10.85 -17.56 -9.73
C SER A 333 -12.29 -17.96 -9.42
N GLY A 334 -13.20 -16.98 -9.26
CA GLY A 334 -14.60 -17.24 -8.92
C GLY A 334 -14.85 -17.68 -7.48
N VAL A 335 -13.83 -17.67 -6.61
CA VAL A 335 -14.02 -17.93 -5.17
C VAL A 335 -14.93 -16.88 -4.54
N ASN A 336 -15.70 -17.29 -3.52
CA ASN A 336 -16.59 -16.37 -2.84
C ASN A 336 -15.80 -15.33 -2.03
N VAL A 337 -15.85 -14.08 -2.50
CA VAL A 337 -15.22 -12.91 -1.87
C VAL A 337 -16.21 -12.07 -1.05
N THR A 338 -17.49 -12.44 -1.02
CA THR A 338 -18.53 -11.67 -0.33
C THR A 338 -18.27 -11.62 1.17
N GLY A 339 -18.23 -10.41 1.73
CA GLY A 339 -17.93 -10.19 3.15
C GLY A 339 -16.47 -10.45 3.54
N LYS A 340 -15.60 -10.79 2.58
CA LYS A 340 -14.19 -11.10 2.80
C LYS A 340 -13.30 -9.98 2.28
N HIS A 341 -12.30 -9.60 3.06
CA HIS A 341 -11.19 -8.83 2.50
C HIS A 341 -10.39 -9.75 1.59
N HIS A 342 -10.18 -9.36 0.34
CA HIS A 342 -9.38 -10.13 -0.60
C HIS A 342 -8.00 -9.49 -0.79
N GLY A 343 -6.99 -10.33 -1.01
CA GLY A 343 -5.63 -9.92 -1.29
C GLY A 343 -4.59 -10.77 -0.60
N LEU A 344 -3.34 -10.35 -0.70
CA LEU A 344 -2.20 -11.15 -0.23
C LEU A 344 -2.28 -11.45 1.27
N HIS A 345 -2.77 -10.52 2.10
CA HIS A 345 -2.87 -10.78 3.54
C HIS A 345 -3.86 -11.90 3.84
N SER A 346 -4.90 -12.04 3.01
CA SER A 346 -5.88 -13.10 3.13
C SER A 346 -5.28 -14.47 2.80
N LEU A 347 -4.43 -14.57 1.77
CA LEU A 347 -3.68 -15.80 1.48
C LEU A 347 -2.73 -16.17 2.63
N ARG A 348 -2.08 -15.17 3.23
CA ARG A 348 -1.24 -15.38 4.40
C ARG A 348 -2.03 -15.85 5.62
N HIS A 349 -3.24 -15.33 5.83
CA HIS A 349 -4.16 -15.84 6.85
C HIS A 349 -4.61 -17.26 6.54
N SER A 350 -4.86 -17.60 5.26
CA SER A 350 -5.17 -18.97 4.86
C SER A 350 -4.03 -19.93 5.23
N LEU A 351 -2.78 -19.57 4.96
CA LEU A 351 -1.62 -20.39 5.35
C LEU A 351 -1.53 -20.55 6.87
N ALA A 352 -1.66 -19.45 7.63
CA ALA A 352 -1.65 -19.50 9.09
C ALA A 352 -2.76 -20.42 9.62
N SER A 353 -3.97 -20.31 9.07
CA SER A 353 -5.10 -21.15 9.44
C SER A 353 -4.87 -22.63 9.08
N ALA A 354 -4.28 -22.92 7.92
CA ALA A 354 -3.94 -24.29 7.53
C ALA A 354 -2.90 -24.92 8.45
N LEU A 355 -1.87 -24.17 8.84
CA LEU A 355 -0.83 -24.64 9.78
C LEU A 355 -1.40 -24.87 11.19
N LEU A 356 -2.28 -23.97 11.66
CA LEU A 356 -2.98 -24.15 12.94
C LEU A 356 -3.83 -25.42 12.95
N LYS A 357 -4.59 -25.68 11.88
CA LYS A 357 -5.38 -26.93 11.73
C LYS A 357 -4.53 -28.20 11.73
N GLN A 358 -3.27 -28.10 11.33
CA GLN A 358 -2.30 -29.20 11.39
C GLN A 358 -1.60 -29.30 12.76
N SER A 359 -2.10 -28.58 13.77
CA SER A 359 -1.53 -28.52 15.12
C SER A 359 -0.08 -28.04 15.15
N THR A 360 0.31 -27.18 14.20
CA THR A 360 1.65 -26.56 14.20
C THR A 360 1.76 -25.56 15.36
N PRO A 361 2.82 -25.59 16.18
CA PRO A 361 3.02 -24.64 17.27
C PRO A 361 3.00 -23.19 16.79
N ILE A 362 2.42 -22.29 17.57
CA ILE A 362 2.23 -20.88 17.19
C ILE A 362 3.57 -20.14 17.04
N GLU A 363 4.60 -20.58 17.76
CA GLU A 363 5.97 -20.11 17.66
C GLU A 363 6.55 -20.41 16.28
N THR A 364 6.39 -21.65 15.80
CA THR A 364 6.80 -22.07 14.47
C THR A 364 6.06 -21.30 13.39
N ILE A 365 4.74 -21.09 13.55
CA ILE A 365 3.95 -20.26 12.62
C ILE A 365 4.45 -18.81 12.62
N SER A 366 4.78 -18.26 13.79
CA SER A 366 5.33 -16.91 13.94
C SER A 366 6.67 -16.75 13.21
N GLU A 367 7.53 -17.76 13.29
CA GLU A 367 8.82 -17.82 12.61
C GLU A 367 8.67 -17.94 11.09
N VAL A 368 7.87 -18.90 10.60
CA VAL A 368 7.59 -19.08 9.16
C VAL A 368 7.02 -17.80 8.54
N LEU A 369 6.17 -17.10 9.29
CA LEU A 369 5.59 -15.84 8.84
C LEU A 369 6.55 -14.64 9.02
N GLY A 370 7.61 -14.75 9.83
CA GLY A 370 8.54 -13.66 10.11
C GLY A 370 7.87 -12.53 10.90
N HIS A 371 7.20 -12.88 12.00
CA HIS A 371 6.67 -11.96 12.99
C HIS A 371 7.71 -11.66 14.08
N GLN A 372 7.80 -10.40 14.51
CA GLN A 372 8.68 -9.99 15.63
C GLN A 372 8.11 -10.34 17.01
N SER A 373 6.79 -10.55 17.10
CA SER A 373 6.13 -10.92 18.35
C SER A 373 5.03 -11.94 18.09
N CYS A 374 4.93 -12.93 18.98
CA CYS A 374 3.86 -13.93 18.95
C CYS A 374 2.47 -13.30 19.08
N GLN A 375 2.36 -12.11 19.68
CA GLN A 375 1.08 -11.40 19.80
C GLN A 375 0.48 -10.98 18.45
N SER A 376 1.32 -10.76 17.43
CA SER A 376 0.83 -10.56 16.05
C SER A 376 0.23 -11.85 15.49
N THR A 377 0.77 -13.00 15.89
CA THR A 377 0.36 -14.36 15.51
C THR A 377 -0.88 -14.81 16.28
N MET A 378 -1.11 -14.31 17.51
CA MET A 378 -2.35 -14.56 18.28
C MET A 378 -3.61 -14.08 17.56
N SER A 379 -3.50 -13.10 16.65
CA SER A 379 -4.63 -12.71 15.78
C SER A 379 -5.13 -13.85 14.87
N TYR A 380 -4.36 -14.94 14.74
CA TYR A 380 -4.75 -16.13 14.00
C TYR A 380 -5.47 -17.18 14.85
N LEU A 381 -5.36 -17.14 16.18
CA LEU A 381 -6.08 -18.07 17.06
C LEU A 381 -7.60 -17.89 16.96
N SER A 382 -8.07 -16.66 16.72
CA SER A 382 -9.50 -16.39 16.49
C SER A 382 -10.06 -17.05 15.22
N ILE A 383 -9.19 -17.62 14.37
CA ILE A 383 -9.56 -18.31 13.14
C ILE A 383 -9.84 -19.81 13.42
N ASP A 384 -9.22 -20.38 14.45
CA ASP A 384 -9.34 -21.80 14.77
C ASP A 384 -10.53 -22.07 15.71
N MET A 385 -11.72 -21.96 15.14
CA MET A 385 -12.98 -22.19 15.86
C MET A 385 -13.06 -23.60 16.46
N GLU A 386 -12.37 -24.59 15.90
CA GLU A 386 -12.43 -25.98 16.36
C GLU A 386 -11.60 -26.17 17.64
N SER A 387 -10.35 -25.69 17.66
CA SER A 387 -9.57 -25.65 18.89
C SER A 387 -10.19 -24.73 19.94
N LEU A 388 -10.77 -23.59 19.54
CA LEU A 388 -11.50 -22.72 20.48
C LEU A 388 -12.71 -23.41 21.10
N ARG A 389 -13.42 -24.28 20.36
CA ARG A 389 -14.54 -25.07 20.91
C ARG A 389 -14.07 -26.09 21.95
N GLN A 390 -12.87 -26.65 21.80
CA GLN A 390 -12.29 -27.55 22.80
C GLN A 390 -11.90 -26.83 24.09
N CYS A 391 -11.54 -25.54 24.00
CA CYS A 391 -11.24 -24.70 25.16
C CYS A 391 -12.48 -24.04 25.77
N ALA A 392 -13.67 -24.24 25.19
CA ALA A 392 -14.89 -23.67 25.74
C ALA A 392 -15.22 -24.34 27.07
N LEU A 393 -15.37 -23.53 28.13
CA LEU A 393 -15.87 -24.02 29.41
C LEU A 393 -17.31 -24.53 29.22
N GLU A 394 -17.65 -25.61 29.92
CA GLU A 394 -19.04 -26.07 29.98
C GLU A 394 -19.95 -24.92 30.43
N VAL A 395 -21.06 -24.73 29.72
CA VAL A 395 -22.06 -23.74 30.11
C VAL A 395 -22.67 -24.22 31.43
N PRO A 396 -22.50 -23.49 32.55
CA PRO A 396 -23.07 -23.91 33.81
C PRO A 396 -24.60 -24.00 33.66
N LEU A 397 -25.19 -25.04 34.22
CA LEU A 397 -26.64 -25.17 34.26
C LEU A 397 -27.21 -23.94 34.98
N VAL A 398 -27.96 -23.15 34.23
CA VAL A 398 -28.68 -22.00 34.78
C VAL A 398 -29.84 -22.56 35.61
N PRO A 399 -29.91 -22.29 36.93
CA PRO A 399 -30.97 -22.84 37.76
C PRO A 399 -32.35 -22.39 37.26
N ASP A 400 -33.37 -23.24 37.41
CA ASP A 400 -34.76 -22.88 37.06
C ASP A 400 -35.24 -21.61 37.77
N THR A 401 -34.63 -21.25 38.91
CA THR A 401 -34.91 -20.01 39.63
C THR A 401 -34.56 -18.76 38.82
N PHE A 402 -33.58 -18.81 37.90
CA PHE A 402 -33.25 -17.70 37.01
C PHE A 402 -34.32 -17.47 35.94
N TYR A 403 -34.84 -18.55 35.33
CA TYR A 403 -35.92 -18.46 34.33
C TYR A 403 -37.28 -18.18 34.96
N ASN A 404 -37.49 -18.63 36.20
CA ASN A 404 -38.72 -18.41 36.97
C ASN A 404 -38.63 -17.22 37.93
N GLN A 405 -37.66 -16.31 37.73
CA GLN A 405 -37.59 -15.05 38.49
C GLN A 405 -38.85 -14.24 38.20
N LYS A 406 -39.83 -14.33 39.11
CA LYS A 406 -40.98 -13.42 39.15
C LYS A 406 -40.51 -12.09 39.75
N GLY A 407 -39.86 -11.28 38.93
CA GLY A 407 -39.36 -9.97 39.32
C GLY A 407 -38.28 -9.49 38.36
N GLY A 408 -38.58 -8.43 37.60
CA GLY A 408 -37.70 -7.87 36.59
C GLY A 408 -38.49 -7.03 35.60
N VAL A 409 -37.80 -6.15 34.86
CA VAL A 409 -38.36 -5.16 33.92
C VAL A 409 -39.34 -5.74 32.89
N PHE A 410 -39.30 -7.06 32.65
CA PHE A 410 -40.24 -7.77 31.75
C PHE A 410 -41.56 -8.19 32.40
N TYR A 411 -41.65 -8.26 33.72
CA TYR A 411 -42.84 -8.70 34.48
C TYR A 411 -43.53 -7.58 35.26
N GLU A 412 -42.89 -6.42 35.41
CA GLU A 412 -43.52 -5.22 35.99
C GLU A 412 -44.12 -4.36 34.87
N ARG A 413 -45.31 -4.75 34.41
CA ARG A 413 -46.29 -3.78 33.88
C ARG A 413 -47.50 -3.79 34.80
N HIS A 414 -47.55 -2.80 35.67
CA HIS A 414 -48.80 -2.28 36.21
C HIS A 414 -48.89 -0.80 35.87
#